data_AF-A0A4Y1ZZE1-F1
#
_entry.id   AF-A0A4Y1ZZE1-F1
#
_cell.length_a   1.000
_cell.length_b   1.000
_cell.length_c   1.000
_cell.angle_alpha   90.00
_cell.angle_beta   90.00
_cell.angle_gamma   90.00
#
_symmetry.space_group_name_H-M   'P 1'
#
loop_
_entity.id
_entity.type
_entity.pdbx_description
1 polymer ?
#
loop_
_entity_poly.entity_id
_entity_poly.type
_entity_poly.pdbx_seq_one_letter_code
_entity_poly.pdbx_strand_id
1 'polypeptide(L)'
;MLLMLEQRLLVKQCQESDTLISRSIYNDNTAIDSDRYYKVRPSYTLLNEALQQFGVFSEHLSIDERMVRYFGRHGCEMYMKGKPVKFGYKLWILSSFDGYPFYIIPYQGAQ
;
A
#
# COMPACT_ATOMS: atom_id res chain seq x y z
N MET A 1 -11.34 -1.07 -20.16
CA MET A 1 -10.30 -2.12 -20.19
C MET A 1 -8.93 -1.59 -19.75
N LEU A 2 -8.47 -0.43 -20.25
CA LEU A 2 -7.19 0.21 -19.84
C LEU A 2 -6.96 0.26 -18.32
N LEU A 3 -7.97 0.68 -17.55
CA LEU A 3 -7.92 0.71 -16.07
C LEU A 3 -7.41 -0.59 -15.42
N MET A 4 -7.68 -1.76 -16.01
CA MET A 4 -7.21 -3.06 -15.48
C MET A 4 -5.71 -3.33 -15.75
N LEU A 5 -5.08 -2.59 -16.67
CA LEU A 5 -3.64 -2.68 -16.97
C LEU A 5 -2.83 -1.72 -16.11
N GLU A 6 -3.26 -0.47 -15.93
CA GLU A 6 -2.62 0.48 -15.03
C GLU A 6 -2.74 0.02 -13.57
N GLN A 7 -3.91 -0.48 -13.18
CA GLN A 7 -4.10 -1.14 -11.90
C GLN A 7 -3.22 -2.39 -11.72
N ARG A 8 -2.85 -3.10 -12.80
CA ARG A 8 -1.87 -4.20 -12.75
C ARG A 8 -0.43 -3.71 -12.63
N LEU A 9 -0.09 -2.58 -13.24
CA LEU A 9 1.25 -1.98 -13.16
C LEU A 9 1.53 -1.49 -11.73
N LEU A 10 0.60 -0.74 -11.14
CA LEU A 10 0.66 -0.34 -9.72
C LEU A 10 0.73 -1.54 -8.77
N VAL A 11 0.04 -2.65 -9.07
CA VAL A 11 0.16 -3.88 -8.26
C VAL A 11 1.55 -4.51 -8.42
N LYS A 12 2.13 -4.57 -9.62
CA LYS A 12 3.50 -5.07 -9.79
C LYS A 12 4.50 -4.22 -9.02
N GLN A 13 4.45 -2.90 -9.17
CA GLN A 13 5.34 -1.97 -8.47
C GLN A 13 5.20 -2.09 -6.93
N CYS A 14 3.96 -2.23 -6.43
CA CYS A 14 3.73 -2.46 -5.01
C CYS A 14 4.17 -3.86 -4.54
N GLN A 15 4.06 -4.91 -5.37
CA GLN A 15 4.59 -6.23 -5.04
C GLN A 15 6.12 -6.26 -5.03
N GLU A 16 6.77 -5.52 -5.94
CA GLU A 16 8.22 -5.36 -6.00
C GLU A 16 8.73 -4.57 -4.79
N SER A 17 8.06 -3.47 -4.41
CA SER A 17 8.34 -2.78 -3.14
C SER A 17 8.12 -3.70 -1.94
N ASP A 18 7.05 -4.49 -1.90
CA ASP A 18 6.74 -5.37 -0.76
C ASP A 18 7.74 -6.53 -0.62
N THR A 19 8.41 -6.97 -1.69
CA THR A 19 9.59 -7.84 -1.55
C THR A 19 10.78 -7.11 -0.92
N LEU A 20 10.99 -5.83 -1.23
CA LEU A 20 12.04 -5.00 -0.63
C LEU A 20 11.72 -4.61 0.83
N ILE A 21 10.45 -4.48 1.21
CA ILE A 21 10.00 -4.29 2.61
C ILE A 21 10.60 -5.35 3.56
N SER A 22 10.78 -6.58 3.08
CA SER A 22 11.35 -7.68 3.88
C SER A 22 12.86 -7.54 4.17
N ARG A 23 13.58 -6.67 3.47
CA ARG A 23 15.05 -6.63 3.44
C ARG A 23 15.68 -5.24 3.50
N SER A 24 14.92 -4.17 3.23
CA SER A 24 15.43 -2.80 3.27
C SER A 24 15.33 -2.21 4.68
N ILE A 25 16.41 -1.59 5.14
CA ILE A 25 16.47 -0.87 6.42
C ILE A 25 16.28 0.62 6.12
N TYR A 26 15.03 1.06 6.00
CA TYR A 26 14.68 2.46 5.73
C TYR A 26 14.48 3.31 7.00
N ASN A 27 14.49 2.70 8.18
CA ASN A 27 14.29 3.38 9.47
C ASN A 27 15.18 2.75 10.56
N ASP A 28 15.47 3.49 11.62
CA ASP A 28 16.44 3.09 12.66
C ASP A 28 15.91 1.94 13.52
N ASN A 29 16.63 0.81 13.56
CA ASN A 29 16.24 -0.35 14.37
C ASN A 29 16.44 -0.16 15.88
N THR A 30 17.02 0.95 16.34
CA THR A 30 17.16 1.29 17.77
C THR A 30 15.93 1.98 18.34
N ALA A 31 15.10 2.61 17.51
CA ALA A 31 13.93 3.40 17.90
C ALA A 31 12.59 2.72 17.52
N ILE A 32 12.51 1.40 17.69
CA ILE A 32 11.33 0.59 17.31
C ILE A 32 10.08 1.03 18.10
N ASP A 33 9.11 1.55 17.37
CA ASP A 33 7.76 1.87 17.84
C ASP A 33 6.80 0.67 17.69
N SER A 34 5.63 0.80 18.31
CA SER A 34 4.43 -0.01 18.17
C SER A 34 3.88 -0.13 16.73
N ASP A 35 4.20 0.79 15.82
CA ASP A 35 3.80 0.74 14.40
C ASP A 35 4.30 -0.53 13.70
N ARG A 36 3.36 -1.37 13.26
CA ARG A 36 3.66 -2.66 12.61
C ARG A 36 4.12 -2.53 11.15
N TYR A 37 4.36 -1.30 10.68
CA TYR A 37 5.08 -0.95 9.44
C TYR A 37 6.21 0.07 9.67
N TYR A 38 6.65 0.32 10.91
CA TYR A 38 7.65 1.33 11.27
C TYR A 38 8.88 1.39 10.34
N LYS A 39 9.44 0.22 9.96
CA LYS A 39 10.64 0.11 9.11
C LYS A 39 10.47 0.67 7.70
N VAL A 40 9.24 0.78 7.23
CA VAL A 40 8.87 1.16 5.85
C VAL A 40 7.92 2.35 5.80
N ARG A 41 7.53 2.87 6.97
CA ARG A 41 6.79 4.12 7.14
C ARG A 41 7.43 5.29 6.35
N PRO A 42 8.77 5.51 6.36
CA PRO A 42 9.38 6.58 5.57
C PRO A 42 9.12 6.44 4.06
N SER A 43 9.11 5.22 3.53
CA SER A 43 8.83 4.94 2.12
C SER A 43 7.38 5.26 1.74
N TYR A 44 6.41 4.94 2.61
CA TYR A 44 5.01 5.33 2.42
C TYR A 44 4.79 6.84 2.56
N THR A 45 5.52 7.51 3.47
CA THR A 45 5.47 8.98 3.61
C THR A 45 5.93 9.66 2.33
N LEU A 46 7.15 9.35 1.84
CA LEU A 46 7.70 9.91 0.61
C LEU A 46 6.82 9.61 -0.63
N LEU A 47 6.23 8.40 -0.69
CA LEU A 47 5.27 8.05 -1.75
C LEU A 47 4.03 8.92 -1.69
N ASN A 48 3.40 9.07 -0.52
CA ASN A 48 2.20 9.89 -0.35
C ASN A 48 2.48 11.38 -0.57
N GLU A 49 3.66 11.89 -0.24
CA GLU A 49 4.10 13.25 -0.56
C GLU A 49 4.20 13.46 -2.08
N ALA A 50 4.86 12.55 -2.80
CA ALA A 50 4.95 12.61 -4.26
C ALA A 50 3.58 12.49 -4.95
N LEU A 51 2.70 11.60 -4.47
CA LEU A 51 1.34 11.45 -5.00
C LEU A 51 0.49 12.71 -4.78
N GLN A 52 0.65 13.41 -3.66
CA GLN A 52 -0.01 14.71 -3.44
C GLN A 52 0.62 15.84 -4.26
N GLN A 53 1.93 15.80 -4.54
CA GLN A 53 2.62 16.81 -5.34
C GLN A 53 2.28 16.75 -6.84
N PHE A 54 2.12 15.54 -7.39
CA PHE A 54 1.86 15.34 -8.83
C PHE A 54 0.39 15.03 -9.16
N GLY A 55 -0.46 14.80 -8.16
CA GLY A 55 -1.88 14.55 -8.34
C GLY A 55 -2.66 15.83 -8.67
N VAL A 56 -3.42 15.81 -9.77
CA VAL A 56 -4.42 16.85 -10.06
C VAL A 56 -5.63 16.60 -9.17
N PHE A 57 -5.99 17.54 -8.30
CA PHE A 57 -7.14 17.40 -7.41
C PHE A 57 -8.44 17.20 -8.21
N SER A 58 -9.15 16.11 -7.89
CA SER A 58 -10.47 15.80 -8.41
C SER A 58 -11.52 16.04 -7.32
N GLU A 59 -12.65 16.61 -7.70
CA GLU A 59 -13.83 16.77 -6.83
C GLU A 59 -14.44 15.42 -6.43
N HIS A 60 -14.21 14.37 -7.23
CA HIS A 60 -14.79 13.04 -7.06
C HIS A 60 -13.72 12.04 -6.58
N LEU A 61 -13.74 11.76 -5.28
CA LEU A 61 -12.80 10.85 -4.60
C LEU A 61 -13.50 9.57 -4.11
N SER A 62 -12.83 8.42 -4.24
CA SER A 62 -13.22 7.14 -3.64
C SER A 62 -12.19 6.70 -2.58
N ILE A 63 -12.65 5.93 -1.59
CA ILE A 63 -11.80 5.25 -0.61
C ILE A 63 -12.02 3.74 -0.77
N ASP A 64 -10.98 3.02 -1.19
CA ASP A 64 -11.08 1.64 -1.65
C ASP A 64 -10.10 0.69 -0.92
N GLU A 65 -10.57 -0.55 -0.71
CA GLU A 65 -9.77 -1.60 -0.07
C GLU A 65 -9.05 -2.49 -1.10
N ARG A 66 -7.72 -2.54 -1.03
CA ARG A 66 -6.89 -3.33 -1.95
C ARG A 66 -6.11 -4.42 -1.21
N MET A 67 -5.99 -5.59 -1.85
CA MET A 67 -5.13 -6.69 -1.37
C MET A 67 -3.88 -6.78 -2.24
N VAL A 68 -2.70 -6.64 -1.64
CA VAL A 68 -1.40 -6.85 -2.30
C VAL A 68 -0.86 -8.21 -1.89
N ARG A 69 -0.48 -9.04 -2.87
CA ARG A 69 -0.03 -10.42 -2.62
C ARG A 69 1.43 -10.44 -2.17
N TYR A 70 1.61 -10.70 -0.88
CA TYR A 70 2.89 -11.02 -0.26
C TYR A 70 3.10 -12.55 -0.22
N PHE A 71 4.36 -12.99 -0.10
CA PHE A 71 4.73 -14.42 -0.03
C PHE A 71 5.65 -14.76 1.15
N GLY A 72 6.08 -13.76 1.93
CA GLY A 72 6.83 -13.98 3.17
C GLY A 72 5.90 -14.19 4.37
N ARG A 73 6.46 -14.51 5.54
CA ARG A 73 5.71 -14.57 6.79
C ARG A 73 5.75 -13.23 7.52
N HIS A 74 4.59 -12.62 7.78
CA HIS A 74 4.50 -11.38 8.57
C HIS A 74 3.18 -11.31 9.36
N GLY A 75 3.21 -10.76 10.57
CA GLY A 75 2.06 -10.68 11.49
C GLY A 75 0.93 -9.70 11.10
N CYS A 76 0.99 -9.14 9.89
CA CYS A 76 -0.04 -8.26 9.32
C CYS A 76 -0.67 -8.83 8.04
N GLU A 77 -0.36 -10.07 7.67
CA GLU A 77 -1.04 -10.76 6.56
C GLU A 77 -2.51 -11.02 6.91
N MET A 78 -3.42 -10.70 5.98
CA MET A 78 -4.87 -10.90 6.12
C MET A 78 -5.41 -11.91 5.13
N TYR A 79 -6.48 -12.61 5.55
CA TYR A 79 -7.34 -13.34 4.63
C TYR A 79 -8.59 -12.52 4.29
N MET A 80 -8.87 -12.31 3.01
CA MET A 80 -10.10 -11.67 2.53
C MET A 80 -10.85 -12.55 1.52
N LYS A 81 -12.02 -13.07 1.93
CA LYS A 81 -12.92 -13.87 1.10
C LYS A 81 -13.49 -13.01 -0.04
N GLY A 82 -13.45 -13.52 -1.27
CA GLY A 82 -14.01 -12.87 -2.45
C GLY A 82 -13.05 -11.96 -3.25
N LYS A 83 -11.93 -11.50 -2.66
CA LYS A 83 -10.88 -10.80 -3.42
C LYS A 83 -10.05 -11.83 -4.25
N PRO A 84 -9.53 -11.45 -5.44
CA PRO A 84 -8.72 -12.36 -6.28
C PRO A 84 -7.33 -12.66 -5.69
N VAL A 85 -6.83 -11.75 -4.84
CA VAL A 85 -5.77 -12.02 -3.88
C VAL A 85 -6.45 -12.29 -2.55
N LYS A 86 -6.49 -13.55 -2.13
CA LYS A 86 -7.14 -13.98 -0.88
C LYS A 86 -6.28 -13.78 0.37
N PHE A 87 -4.96 -13.84 0.20
CA PHE A 87 -3.94 -13.73 1.26
C PHE A 87 -2.91 -12.66 0.87
N GLY A 88 -2.50 -11.83 1.82
CA GLY A 88 -1.56 -10.73 1.61
C GLY A 88 -1.85 -9.53 2.52
N TYR A 89 -1.26 -8.36 2.20
CA TYR A 89 -1.53 -7.13 2.95
C TYR A 89 -2.79 -6.42 2.45
N LYS A 90 -3.57 -5.87 3.38
CA LYS A 90 -4.67 -4.94 3.10
C LYS A 90 -4.13 -3.51 3.09
N LEU A 91 -4.31 -2.81 1.97
CA LEU A 91 -4.09 -1.38 1.83
C LEU A 91 -5.42 -0.65 1.73
N TRP A 92 -5.50 0.52 2.35
CA TRP A 92 -6.50 1.53 2.06
C TRP A 92 -5.91 2.51 1.05
N ILE A 93 -6.68 2.86 0.03
CA ILE A 93 -6.27 3.80 -1.02
C ILE A 93 -7.36 4.86 -1.17
N LEU A 94 -6.96 6.14 -1.08
CA LEU A 94 -7.75 7.28 -1.53
C LEU A 94 -7.41 7.53 -3.00
N SER A 95 -8.40 7.48 -3.89
CA SER A 95 -8.22 7.67 -5.33
C SER A 95 -9.24 8.64 -5.92
N SER A 96 -8.88 9.32 -7.01
CA SER A 96 -9.83 10.03 -7.86
C SER A 96 -10.63 9.04 -8.73
N PHE A 97 -11.79 9.49 -9.24
CA PHE A 97 -12.60 8.80 -10.24
C PHE A 97 -11.82 8.30 -11.48
N ASP A 98 -10.74 8.98 -11.87
CA ASP A 98 -9.85 8.53 -12.96
C ASP A 98 -8.95 7.33 -12.59
N GLY A 99 -8.86 6.99 -11.30
CA GLY A 99 -8.03 5.93 -10.74
C GLY A 99 -6.68 6.39 -10.17
N TYR A 100 -6.37 7.70 -10.18
CA TYR A 100 -5.14 8.22 -9.60
C TYR A 100 -5.17 8.12 -8.06
N PRO A 101 -4.17 7.47 -7.41
CA PRO A 101 -4.11 7.39 -5.94
C PRO A 101 -3.44 8.64 -5.34
N PHE A 102 -4.11 9.32 -4.41
CA PHE A 102 -3.50 10.44 -3.66
C PHE A 102 -2.84 10.00 -2.34
N TYR A 103 -3.38 8.95 -1.71
CA TYR A 103 -2.93 8.53 -0.38
C TYR A 103 -3.11 7.03 -0.19
N ILE A 104 -2.07 6.37 0.34
CA ILE A 104 -2.03 4.93 0.57
C ILE A 104 -1.64 4.65 2.03
N ILE A 105 -2.42 3.81 2.71
CA ILE A 105 -2.17 3.41 4.11
C ILE A 105 -2.20 1.88 4.24
N PRO A 106 -1.13 1.23 4.73
CA PRO A 106 -1.18 -0.18 5.08
C PRO A 106 -1.97 -0.41 6.37
N TYR A 107 -2.90 -1.37 6.36
CA TYR A 107 -3.75 -1.68 7.51
C TYR A 107 -2.98 -2.47 8.59
N GLN A 108 -3.11 -2.04 9.85
CA GLN A 108 -2.32 -2.50 10.99
C GLN A 108 -2.99 -3.58 11.85
N GLY A 109 -4.14 -4.12 11.43
CA GLY A 109 -4.97 -4.99 12.27
C GLY A 109 -5.84 -4.20 13.24
N ALA A 110 -6.43 -4.90 14.21
CA ALA A 110 -6.76 -4.32 15.49
C ALA A 110 -5.52 -4.36 16.41
N GLN A 111 -5.48 -3.45 17.39
CA GLN A 111 -4.61 -3.52 18.56
C GLN A 111 -5.39 -4.17 19.71
#